data_AF-A0A7J7TIQ2-F1
#
_entry.id   AF-A0A7J7TIQ2-F1
#
_cell.length_a   1.000
_cell.length_b   1.000
_cell.length_c   1.000
_cell.angle_alpha   90.00
_cell.angle_beta   90.00
_cell.angle_gamma   90.00
#
_symmetry.space_group_name_H-M   'P 1'
#
loop_
_entity.id
_entity.type
_entity.pdbx_description
1 polymer ?
#
loop_
_entity_poly.entity_id
_entity_poly.type
_entity_poly.pdbx_seq_one_letter_code
_entity_poly.pdbx_strand_id
1 'polypeptide(L)'
;MFPLMLFSTLFSSTLPEPREPYWICNSSDVSLWYSYCDNMKYPISIRSEPCVELKGSKGYLHISYIPRRDIKSLYFNLYLSFNTVNFPMRREVICRGSDDDYSFCRALKGETVNTTVPFSYRGILFSKGKYRCVVEAITGITEEMLFCLNFTIIHHPTFN
;
A
#
# COMPACT_ATOMS: atom_id res chain seq x y z
N MET A 1 23.46 47.50 -33.01
CA MET A 1 22.22 47.59 -32.21
C MET A 1 21.53 46.23 -32.25
N PHE A 2 21.45 45.55 -31.10
CA PHE A 2 20.49 44.48 -30.80
C PHE A 2 19.04 45.04 -30.90
N PRO A 3 17.93 44.24 -30.90
CA PRO A 3 17.84 42.88 -30.38
C PRO A 3 16.92 41.86 -31.12
N LEU A 4 17.19 40.59 -30.80
CA LEU A 4 16.27 39.50 -30.44
C LEU A 4 14.79 39.68 -30.81
N MET A 5 14.26 38.78 -31.64
CA MET A 5 12.97 38.13 -31.41
C MET A 5 12.98 36.80 -32.15
N LEU A 6 12.81 35.68 -31.43
CA LEU A 6 12.25 34.39 -31.84
C LEU A 6 12.93 33.23 -31.09
N PHE A 7 12.68 33.14 -29.78
CA PHE A 7 12.85 31.89 -29.04
C PHE A 7 11.86 31.88 -27.88
N SER A 8 10.60 31.55 -28.15
CA SER A 8 9.61 31.37 -27.09
C SER A 8 8.39 30.58 -27.56
N THR A 9 8.60 29.31 -27.92
CA THR A 9 7.54 28.28 -27.91
C THR A 9 8.14 26.90 -27.63
N LEU A 10 8.92 26.75 -26.55
CA LEU A 10 9.32 25.43 -26.02
C LEU A 10 9.24 25.43 -24.50
N PHE A 11 8.12 25.89 -23.95
CA PHE A 11 7.71 25.46 -22.61
C PHE A 11 6.58 24.45 -22.80
N SER A 12 6.95 23.21 -23.10
CA SER A 12 6.09 22.08 -22.80
C SER A 12 5.90 22.11 -21.29
N SER A 13 4.76 22.60 -20.85
CA SER A 13 4.31 22.43 -19.47
C SER A 13 4.33 20.93 -19.17
N THR A 14 5.37 20.46 -18.50
CA THR A 14 5.37 19.15 -17.86
C THR A 14 4.39 19.24 -16.70
N LEU A 15 3.08 19.26 -17.00
CA LEU A 15 2.09 18.88 -15.99
C LEU A 15 2.49 17.47 -15.57
N PRO A 16 2.80 17.22 -14.29
CA PRO A 16 2.91 15.84 -13.85
C PRO A 16 1.57 15.18 -14.12
N GLU A 17 1.57 14.14 -14.96
CA GLU A 17 0.38 13.33 -15.23
C GLU A 17 -0.30 13.00 -13.89
N PRO A 18 -1.61 13.25 -13.75
CA PRO A 18 -2.35 12.86 -12.56
C PRO A 18 -2.26 11.35 -12.44
N ARG A 19 -1.42 10.89 -11.50
CA ARG A 19 -1.09 9.49 -11.30
C ARG A 19 -2.34 8.76 -10.81
N GLU A 20 -2.88 7.89 -11.65
CA GLU A 20 -4.07 7.12 -11.31
C GLU A 20 -3.79 6.17 -10.13
N PRO A 21 -4.72 6.07 -9.17
CA PRO A 21 -4.63 5.09 -8.10
C PRO A 21 -4.77 3.65 -8.65
N TYR A 22 -4.08 2.71 -8.02
CA TYR A 22 -4.18 1.28 -8.34
C TYR A 22 -5.38 0.69 -7.62
N TRP A 23 -6.42 0.35 -8.37
CA TRP A 23 -7.61 -0.32 -7.85
C TRP A 23 -7.28 -1.76 -7.42
N ILE A 24 -7.77 -2.17 -6.24
CA ILE A 24 -7.59 -3.54 -5.73
C ILE A 24 -8.87 -4.36 -5.95
N CYS A 25 -9.97 -3.93 -5.34
CA CYS A 25 -11.26 -4.63 -5.39
C CYS A 25 -12.40 -3.76 -4.83
N ASN A 26 -13.64 -4.16 -5.12
CA ASN A 26 -14.85 -3.66 -4.47
C ASN A 26 -15.61 -4.82 -3.82
N SER A 27 -16.24 -4.55 -2.68
CA SER A 27 -17.13 -5.47 -1.97
C SER A 27 -18.51 -4.84 -1.77
N SER A 28 -19.35 -5.45 -0.93
CA SER A 28 -20.69 -4.91 -0.64
C SER A 28 -20.65 -3.58 0.14
N ASP A 29 -19.64 -3.35 0.96
CA ASP A 29 -19.52 -2.17 1.83
C ASP A 29 -18.21 -1.39 1.64
N VAL A 30 -17.27 -1.85 0.80
CA VAL A 30 -15.94 -1.24 0.62
C VAL A 30 -15.56 -1.05 -0.84
N SER A 31 -14.93 0.09 -1.13
CA SER A 31 -14.09 0.28 -2.32
C SER A 31 -12.63 0.53 -1.90
N LEU A 32 -11.71 -0.24 -2.48
CA LEU A 32 -10.31 -0.29 -2.05
C LEU A 32 -9.34 -0.02 -3.21
N TRP A 33 -8.43 0.93 -2.99
CA TRP A 33 -7.32 1.21 -3.90
C TRP A 33 -6.11 1.71 -3.13
N TYR A 34 -4.97 1.79 -3.81
CA TYR A 34 -3.75 2.34 -3.23
C TYR A 34 -2.99 3.25 -4.20
N SER A 35 -2.10 4.03 -3.64
CA SER A 35 -1.15 4.87 -4.37
C SER A 35 0.23 4.72 -3.72
N TYR A 36 1.30 4.91 -4.48
CA TYR A 36 2.65 4.92 -3.91
C TYR A 36 2.88 6.25 -3.18
N CYS A 37 3.40 6.19 -1.96
CA CYS A 37 3.91 7.34 -1.21
C CYS A 37 5.44 7.42 -1.18
N ASP A 38 6.12 6.42 -1.76
CA ASP A 38 7.57 6.44 -2.00
C ASP A 38 7.90 7.21 -3.29
N ASN A 39 9.07 7.86 -3.30
CA ASN A 39 9.65 8.51 -4.47
C ASN A 39 10.03 7.50 -5.55
N MET A 40 10.52 6.33 -5.14
CA MET A 40 10.83 5.23 -6.04
C MET A 40 9.65 4.27 -6.10
N LYS A 41 9.14 3.99 -7.31
CA LYS A 41 8.00 3.07 -7.51
C LYS A 41 8.52 1.76 -8.07
N TYR A 42 8.41 0.69 -7.29
CA TYR A 42 8.65 -0.66 -7.78
C TYR A 42 7.30 -1.36 -7.88
N PRO A 43 7.06 -2.12 -8.96
CA PRO A 43 5.76 -2.72 -9.19
C PRO A 43 5.44 -3.74 -8.09
N ILE A 44 4.36 -3.47 -7.38
CA ILE A 44 3.73 -4.37 -6.41
C ILE A 44 2.31 -4.63 -6.93
N SER A 45 1.90 -5.89 -6.94
CA SER A 45 0.52 -6.29 -7.23
C SER A 45 -0.11 -6.87 -5.97
N ILE A 46 -1.29 -6.36 -5.63
CA ILE A 46 -2.06 -6.77 -4.45
C ILE A 46 -3.47 -7.08 -4.90
N ARG A 47 -3.95 -8.29 -4.61
CA ARG A 47 -5.33 -8.70 -4.87
C ARG A 47 -5.91 -9.39 -3.65
N SER A 48 -7.13 -9.05 -3.28
CA SER A 48 -7.88 -9.72 -2.21
C SER A 48 -8.99 -10.57 -2.80
N GLU A 49 -9.10 -11.82 -2.34
CA GLU A 49 -10.13 -12.75 -2.78
C GLU A 49 -10.74 -13.53 -1.59
N PRO A 50 -12.02 -13.30 -1.22
CA PRO A 50 -12.90 -12.24 -1.71
C PRO A 50 -12.39 -10.83 -1.34
N CYS A 51 -13.04 -9.79 -1.89
CA CYS A 51 -12.74 -8.43 -1.46
C CYS A 51 -13.09 -8.23 0.02
N VAL A 52 -12.36 -7.33 0.66
CA VAL A 52 -12.45 -7.04 2.09
C VAL A 52 -13.81 -6.39 2.42
N GLU A 53 -14.46 -6.82 3.51
CA GLU A 53 -15.71 -6.22 4.01
C GLU A 53 -15.54 -5.73 5.45
N LEU A 54 -15.81 -4.46 5.73
CA LEU A 54 -15.48 -3.85 7.03
C LEU A 54 -16.30 -4.43 8.20
N LYS A 55 -17.48 -4.99 7.94
CA LYS A 55 -18.26 -5.79 8.90
C LYS A 55 -17.57 -7.11 9.33
N GLY A 56 -16.48 -7.48 8.66
CA GLY A 56 -15.68 -8.67 8.92
C GLY A 56 -15.62 -9.57 7.71
N SER A 57 -14.41 -9.96 7.32
CA SER A 57 -14.20 -10.87 6.21
C SER A 57 -13.03 -11.83 6.45
N LYS A 58 -13.06 -12.95 5.73
CA LYS A 58 -11.98 -13.92 5.64
C LYS A 58 -11.69 -14.20 4.17
N GLY A 59 -10.44 -14.48 3.84
CA GLY A 59 -10.04 -14.66 2.47
C GLY A 59 -8.54 -14.81 2.32
N TYR A 60 -8.08 -14.55 1.10
CA TYR A 60 -6.69 -14.65 0.72
C TYR A 60 -6.23 -13.35 0.09
N LEU A 61 -5.05 -12.90 0.51
CA LEU A 61 -4.33 -11.78 -0.06
C LEU A 61 -3.22 -12.32 -0.96
N HIS A 62 -3.34 -12.10 -2.25
CA HIS A 62 -2.32 -12.43 -3.23
C HIS A 62 -1.40 -11.23 -3.40
N ILE A 63 -0.11 -11.43 -3.15
CA ILE A 63 0.91 -10.41 -3.25
C ILE A 63 1.98 -10.89 -4.22
N SER A 64 2.27 -10.05 -5.21
CA SER A 64 3.39 -10.26 -6.13
C SER A 64 4.27 -9.02 -6.14
N TYR A 65 5.54 -9.16 -5.77
CA TYR A 65 6.52 -8.08 -5.79
C TYR A 65 7.96 -8.57 -5.88
N ILE A 66 8.84 -7.67 -6.30
CA ILE A 66 10.30 -7.90 -6.29
C ILE A 66 10.91 -6.94 -5.26
N PRO A 67 11.48 -7.43 -4.15
CA PRO A 67 12.00 -6.60 -3.08
C PRO A 67 13.32 -5.95 -3.49
N ARG A 68 13.54 -4.75 -2.98
CA ARG A 68 14.80 -4.01 -3.18
C ARG A 68 15.91 -4.41 -2.24
N ARG A 69 15.57 -5.11 -1.15
CA ARG A 69 16.44 -5.56 -0.06
C ARG A 69 15.94 -6.91 0.45
N ASP A 70 16.75 -7.56 1.28
CA ASP A 70 16.37 -8.84 1.88
C ASP A 70 15.20 -8.64 2.88
N ILE A 71 14.25 -9.58 2.90
CA ILE A 71 13.00 -9.49 3.68
C ILE A 71 13.10 -10.28 5.02
N LYS A 72 14.30 -10.72 5.41
CA LYS A 72 14.56 -11.56 6.60
C LYS A 72 13.97 -11.02 7.88
N SER A 73 13.97 -9.70 8.03
CA SER A 73 13.29 -9.03 9.14
C SER A 73 12.43 -7.95 8.52
N LEU A 74 11.10 -8.06 8.65
CA LEU A 74 10.14 -7.18 8.00
C LEU A 74 9.12 -6.73 9.04
N TYR A 75 8.88 -5.43 9.11
CA TYR A 75 7.77 -4.88 9.85
C TYR A 75 7.11 -3.75 9.07
N PHE A 76 5.84 -3.52 9.37
CA PHE A 76 5.04 -2.46 8.80
C PHE A 76 4.72 -1.41 9.84
N ASN A 77 4.99 -0.14 9.54
CA ASN A 77 4.41 0.97 10.28
C ASN A 77 3.09 1.36 9.60
N LEU A 78 2.00 1.31 10.36
CA LEU A 78 0.65 1.61 9.92
C LEU A 78 0.22 2.96 10.48
N TYR A 79 -0.04 3.91 9.58
CA TYR A 79 -0.61 5.21 9.92
C TYR A 79 -2.05 5.28 9.41
N LEU A 80 -2.98 5.06 10.32
CA LEU A 80 -4.41 5.10 10.02
C LEU A 80 -4.94 6.52 10.27
N SER A 81 -5.79 6.99 9.37
CA SER A 81 -6.53 8.23 9.51
C SER A 81 -7.96 8.06 9.02
N PHE A 82 -8.89 8.73 9.71
CA PHE A 82 -10.30 8.77 9.38
C PHE A 82 -10.78 10.22 9.43
N ASN A 83 -11.25 10.74 8.29
CA ASN A 83 -11.56 12.15 8.11
C ASN A 83 -10.38 13.05 8.50
N THR A 84 -10.49 13.81 9.59
CA THR A 84 -9.45 14.70 10.13
C THR A 84 -8.69 14.11 11.32
N VAL A 85 -9.06 12.90 11.76
CA VAL A 85 -8.49 12.24 12.94
C VAL A 85 -7.39 11.29 12.50
N ASN A 86 -6.19 11.47 13.06
CA ASN A 86 -5.08 10.55 12.92
C ASN A 86 -5.00 9.64 14.15
N PHE A 87 -4.89 8.34 13.91
CA PHE A 87 -4.70 7.37 14.99
C PHE A 87 -3.21 7.20 15.31
N PRO A 88 -2.85 6.75 16.52
CA PRO A 88 -1.48 6.40 16.85
C PRO A 88 -0.90 5.37 15.88
N MET A 89 0.36 5.55 15.51
CA MET A 89 1.08 4.62 14.65
C MET A 89 1.12 3.22 15.29
N ARG A 90 0.84 2.19 14.50
CA ARG A 90 0.95 0.79 14.91
C ARG A 90 2.06 0.11 14.14
N ARG A 91 2.93 -0.60 14.86
CA ARG A 91 4.00 -1.40 14.27
C ARG A 91 3.60 -2.86 14.26
N GLU A 92 3.48 -3.44 13.08
CA GLU A 92 3.17 -4.86 12.88
C GLU A 92 4.40 -5.60 12.36
N VAL A 93 4.90 -6.55 13.12
CA VAL A 93 6.06 -7.36 12.72
C VAL A 93 5.58 -8.55 11.89
N ILE A 94 6.07 -8.65 10.66
CA ILE A 94 5.68 -9.70 9.68
C ILE A 94 6.71 -10.83 9.65
N CYS A 95 8.00 -10.47 9.68
CA CYS A 95 9.11 -11.42 9.72
C CYS A 95 10.07 -11.02 10.85
N ARG A 96 10.30 -11.93 11.79
CA ARG A 96 11.31 -11.84 12.86
C ARG A 96 12.65 -12.43 12.39
N GLY A 97 12.63 -13.35 11.44
CA GLY A 97 13.81 -14.00 10.87
C GLY A 97 13.51 -14.82 9.62
N SER A 98 14.49 -15.61 9.16
CA SER A 98 14.35 -16.47 7.97
C SER A 98 13.46 -17.70 8.19
N ASP A 99 13.33 -18.17 9.44
CA ASP A 99 12.53 -19.35 9.79
C ASP A 99 11.22 -18.96 10.48
N ASP A 100 10.54 -17.97 9.91
CA ASP A 100 9.25 -17.48 10.41
C ASP A 100 8.06 -18.14 9.69
N ASP A 101 6.86 -17.80 10.15
CA ASP A 101 5.58 -18.37 9.68
C ASP A 101 5.37 -18.24 8.17
N TYR A 102 5.91 -17.18 7.56
CA TYR A 102 5.78 -16.94 6.13
C TYR A 102 7.05 -17.28 5.35
N SER A 103 6.90 -18.13 4.33
CA SER A 103 8.00 -18.57 3.46
C SER A 103 8.70 -17.40 2.74
N PHE A 104 7.99 -16.30 2.47
CA PHE A 104 8.56 -15.12 1.83
C PHE A 104 9.55 -14.35 2.72
N CYS A 105 9.61 -14.63 4.02
CA CYS A 105 10.62 -14.02 4.91
C CYS A 105 12.06 -14.41 4.51
N ARG A 106 12.23 -15.49 3.73
CA ARG A 106 13.55 -15.90 3.23
C ARG A 106 13.98 -15.15 1.96
N ALA A 107 13.07 -14.41 1.34
CA ALA A 107 13.33 -13.83 0.03
C ALA A 107 14.42 -12.75 0.10
N LEU A 108 15.35 -12.84 -0.84
CA LEU A 108 16.48 -11.94 -1.00
C LEU A 108 16.16 -10.82 -1.98
N LYS A 109 16.98 -9.77 -1.94
CA LYS A 109 16.93 -8.69 -2.94
C LYS A 109 16.86 -9.24 -4.36
N GLY A 110 15.87 -8.80 -5.14
CA GLY A 110 15.72 -9.14 -6.54
C GLY A 110 14.98 -10.45 -6.82
N GLU A 111 14.65 -11.25 -5.80
CA GLU A 111 13.85 -12.46 -5.98
C GLU A 111 12.36 -12.14 -6.17
N THR A 112 11.68 -12.91 -7.00
CA THR A 112 10.23 -12.72 -7.18
C THR A 112 9.48 -13.33 -6.00
N VAL A 113 8.85 -12.48 -5.19
CA VAL A 113 7.92 -12.91 -4.14
C VAL A 113 6.53 -12.97 -4.74
N ASN A 114 6.01 -14.17 -4.95
CA ASN A 114 4.63 -14.41 -5.35
C ASN A 114 3.98 -15.33 -4.33
N THR A 115 3.13 -14.77 -3.46
CA THR A 115 2.61 -15.47 -2.30
C THR A 115 1.14 -15.19 -2.07
N THR A 116 0.52 -16.09 -1.32
CA THR A 116 -0.88 -16.00 -0.91
C THR A 116 -0.92 -16.07 0.61
N VAL A 117 -1.41 -15.00 1.25
CA VAL A 117 -1.51 -14.88 2.70
C VAL A 117 -2.97 -14.97 3.11
N PRO A 118 -3.38 -15.94 3.96
CA PRO A 118 -4.74 -15.98 4.46
C PRO A 118 -4.96 -14.80 5.44
N PHE A 119 -6.14 -14.20 5.39
CA PHE A 119 -6.57 -13.21 6.37
C PHE A 119 -7.94 -13.58 6.94
N SER A 120 -8.18 -13.20 8.19
CA SER A 120 -9.46 -13.33 8.86
C SER A 120 -9.55 -12.30 9.96
N TYR A 121 -10.61 -11.50 9.95
CA TYR A 121 -10.88 -10.56 11.03
C TYR A 121 -12.37 -10.44 11.28
N ARG A 122 -12.72 -10.13 12.52
CA ARG A 122 -14.07 -9.76 12.89
C ARG A 122 -14.18 -8.25 12.73
N GLY A 123 -15.20 -7.78 12.03
CA GLY A 123 -15.42 -6.36 11.88
C GLY A 123 -15.72 -5.71 13.22
N ILE A 124 -15.25 -4.48 13.37
CA ILE A 124 -15.71 -3.57 14.40
C ILE A 124 -16.73 -2.65 13.73
N LEU A 125 -17.59 -1.98 14.50
CA LEU A 125 -18.44 -0.93 13.98
C LEU A 125 -17.57 0.22 13.44
N PHE A 126 -17.37 0.23 12.12
CA PHE A 126 -16.69 1.30 11.41
C PHE A 126 -17.70 2.35 10.97
N SER A 127 -17.41 3.63 11.21
CA SER A 127 -18.23 4.73 10.70
C SER A 127 -18.17 4.80 9.16
N LYS A 128 -19.22 5.32 8.55
CA LYS A 128 -19.20 5.66 7.12
C LYS A 128 -18.13 6.71 6.83
N GLY A 129 -17.40 6.56 5.73
CA GLY A 129 -16.49 7.61 5.27
C GLY A 129 -15.25 7.08 4.56
N LYS A 130 -14.28 7.98 4.41
CA LYS A 130 -13.01 7.70 3.75
C LYS A 130 -11.94 7.47 4.81
N TYR A 131 -11.41 6.25 4.82
CA TYR A 131 -10.25 5.89 5.61
C TYR A 131 -9.01 5.95 4.71
N ARG A 132 -7.90 6.36 5.32
CA ARG A 132 -6.60 6.36 4.69
C ARG A 132 -5.62 5.63 5.59
N CYS A 133 -4.95 4.62 5.04
CA CYS A 133 -3.95 3.84 5.75
C CYS A 133 -2.64 3.89 4.97
N VAL A 134 -1.63 4.53 5.55
CA VAL A 134 -0.27 4.52 5.00
C VAL A 134 0.48 3.35 5.62
N VAL A 135 1.05 2.51 4.77
CA VAL A 135 1.83 1.33 5.13
C VAL A 135 3.26 1.56 4.67
N GLU A 136 4.17 1.72 5.63
CA GLU A 136 5.61 1.75 5.38
C GLU A 136 6.19 0.38 5.68
N ALA A 137 6.71 -0.30 4.66
CA ALA A 137 7.39 -1.57 4.81
C ALA A 137 8.89 -1.35 5.01
N ILE A 138 9.44 -1.83 6.13
CA ILE A 138 10.81 -1.55 6.54
C ILE A 138 11.55 -2.85 6.86
N THR A 139 12.81 -2.96 6.43
CA THR A 139 13.69 -4.06 6.84
C THR A 139 14.18 -3.82 8.27
N GLY A 140 14.10 -4.83 9.13
CA GLY A 140 14.51 -4.74 10.54
C GLY A 140 16.01 -4.63 10.78
N ILE A 141 16.84 -4.99 9.80
CA ILE A 141 18.31 -5.03 9.95
C ILE A 141 18.94 -3.70 9.53
N THR A 142 18.56 -3.20 8.36
CA THR A 142 19.12 -1.96 7.80
C THR A 142 18.24 -0.73 8.05
N GLU A 143 17.04 -0.93 8.59
CA GLU A 143 15.99 0.10 8.75
C GLU A 143 15.65 0.84 7.45
N GLU A 144 15.90 0.19 6.31
CA GLU A 144 15.59 0.75 5.01
C GLU A 144 14.14 0.47 4.62
N MET A 145 13.49 1.47 4.02
CA MET A 145 12.15 1.32 3.47
C MET A 145 12.19 0.50 2.18
N LEU A 146 11.42 -0.58 2.14
CA LEU A 146 11.18 -1.40 0.95
C LEU A 146 10.20 -0.70 0.00
N PHE A 147 9.08 -0.23 0.55
CA PHE A 147 8.05 0.50 -0.16
C PHE A 147 7.15 1.28 0.81
N CYS A 148 6.45 2.28 0.29
CA CYS A 148 5.38 2.99 0.96
C CYS A 148 4.12 2.94 0.11
N LEU A 149 3.04 2.38 0.66
CA LEU A 149 1.72 2.34 0.02
C LEU A 149 0.71 3.11 0.84
N ASN A 150 -0.04 3.97 0.18
CA ASN A 150 -1.11 4.76 0.73
C ASN A 150 -2.45 4.20 0.24
N PHE A 151 -3.08 3.39 1.08
CA PHE A 151 -4.38 2.79 0.83
C PHE A 151 -5.48 3.79 1.14
N THR A 152 -6.45 3.85 0.24
CA THR A 152 -7.71 4.54 0.45
C THR A 152 -8.82 3.51 0.46
N ILE A 153 -9.60 3.55 1.53
CA ILE A 153 -10.72 2.64 1.78
C ILE A 153 -11.95 3.52 1.93
N ILE A 154 -12.90 3.41 1.01
CA ILE A 154 -14.21 4.05 1.21
C ILE A 154 -15.18 3.03 1.76
N HIS A 155 -15.69 3.33 2.95
CA HIS A 155 -16.75 2.56 3.59
C HIS A 155 -18.11 3.13 3.22
N HIS A 156 -18.91 2.33 2.52
CA HIS A 156 -20.30 2.58 2.20
C HIS A 156 -21.16 1.57 2.97
N PRO A 157 -21.46 1.81 4.25
CA PRO A 157 -22.27 0.87 5.01
C PRO A 157 -23.63 0.73 4.33
N THR A 158 -24.02 -0.52 4.09
CA THR A 158 -25.32 -0.87 3.52
C THR A 158 -26.43 -0.82 4.57
N PHE A 159 -26.09 -0.73 5.87
CA PHE A 159 -27.02 -0.53 6.98
C PHE A 159 -26.45 0.44 8.02
N ASN A 160 -27.29 1.38 8.49
CA ASN A 160 -27.01 2.35 9.56
C ASN A 160 -27.21 1.72 10.95
#